data_AF-A0A0X3PIB2-F1
#
_entry.id   AF-A0A0X3PIB2-F1
#
_cell.length_a   1.000
_cell.length_b   1.000
_cell.length_c   1.000
_cell.angle_alpha   90.00
_cell.angle_beta   90.00
_cell.angle_gamma   90.00
#
_symmetry.space_group_name_H-M   'P 1'
#
loop_
_entity.id
_entity.type
_entity.pdbx_description
1 polymer ?
#
loop_
_entity_poly.entity_id
_entity_poly.type
_entity_poly.pdbx_seq_one_letter_code
_entity_poly.pdbx_strand_id
1 'polypeptide(L)'
;MTKSTTIIFVLLFAIICKLEKPTLSILLIVFCISVGLFLFTYQSTQFDGIGFILVLSASAVSGIRWTAAQKLTQKSKFGLGNPVDVIYHTQPWMALTLLPLSFYFEIMELLTSPLLFRTQVYLPLFRTLGLFMCGALLAFGLECSEIFVVCHASSLTLAIAGIFKEVITLYLAAAINGDVSNPVNKVGLIICLTGISIHIGLKFIKSFSYRRHRLRFLHAYRWHRTSSVYEKPW
;
A
#
# COMPACT_ATOMS: atom_id res chain seq x y z
N MET A 1 12.03 5.76 -8.43
CA MET A 1 11.66 6.68 -7.32
C MET A 1 10.35 7.41 -7.54
N THR A 2 10.01 7.76 -8.77
CA THR A 2 8.72 8.39 -9.11
C THR A 2 7.50 7.59 -8.64
N LYS A 3 7.60 6.26 -8.48
CA LYS A 3 6.53 5.41 -7.94
C LYS A 3 6.02 5.87 -6.57
N SER A 4 6.89 6.35 -5.69
CA SER A 4 6.50 6.73 -4.33
C SER A 4 5.68 8.03 -4.31
N THR A 5 5.59 8.77 -5.42
CA THR A 5 4.60 9.86 -5.62
C THR A 5 3.15 9.36 -5.58
N THR A 6 2.93 8.04 -5.65
CA THR A 6 1.61 7.42 -5.46
C THR A 6 0.92 7.92 -4.19
N ILE A 7 1.65 8.17 -3.09
CA ILE A 7 1.05 8.70 -1.85
C ILE A 7 0.38 10.06 -2.03
N ILE A 8 0.95 10.93 -2.87
CA ILE A 8 0.42 12.26 -3.17
C ILE A 8 -0.90 12.08 -3.93
N PHE A 9 -0.92 11.21 -4.94
CA PHE A 9 -2.14 10.90 -5.69
C PHE A 9 -3.21 10.22 -4.84
N VAL A 10 -2.84 9.27 -3.99
CA VAL A 10 -3.76 8.62 -3.04
C VAL A 10 -4.41 9.67 -2.13
N LEU A 11 -3.61 10.56 -1.53
CA LEU A 11 -4.13 11.64 -0.68
C LEU A 11 -5.06 12.58 -1.47
N LEU A 12 -4.64 13.01 -2.66
CA LEU A 12 -5.42 13.89 -3.53
C LEU A 12 -6.79 13.28 -3.85
N PHE A 13 -6.82 12.04 -4.36
CA PHE A 13 -8.06 11.36 -4.72
C PHE A 13 -8.91 11.01 -3.49
N ALA A 14 -8.29 10.74 -2.33
CA ALA A 14 -9.02 10.52 -1.08
C ALA A 14 -9.76 11.78 -0.62
N ILE A 15 -9.13 12.96 -0.75
CA ILE A 15 -9.76 14.25 -0.45
C ILE A 15 -10.89 14.55 -1.45
N ILE A 16 -10.65 14.36 -2.76
CA ILE A 16 -11.67 14.55 -3.82
C ILE A 16 -12.88 13.65 -3.57
N CYS A 17 -12.65 12.39 -3.19
CA CYS A 17 -13.71 11.43 -2.86
C CYS A 17 -14.35 11.66 -1.48
N LYS A 18 -13.92 12.69 -0.73
CA LYS A 18 -14.35 13.01 0.65
C LYS A 18 -14.19 11.83 1.63
N LEU A 19 -13.18 10.98 1.41
CA LEU A 19 -12.84 9.86 2.29
C LEU A 19 -11.99 10.32 3.49
N GLU A 20 -11.23 11.40 3.34
CA GLU A 20 -10.30 11.89 4.34
C GLU A 20 -10.39 13.42 4.48
N LYS A 21 -10.26 13.95 5.71
CA LYS A 21 -10.28 15.38 5.97
C LYS A 21 -8.88 15.96 5.76
N PRO A 22 -8.69 16.96 4.88
CA PRO A 22 -7.38 17.56 4.68
C PRO A 22 -6.95 18.27 5.96
N THR A 23 -5.85 17.82 6.57
CA THR A 23 -5.18 18.53 7.66
C THR A 23 -3.78 18.91 7.23
N LEU A 24 -3.33 20.11 7.62
CA LEU A 24 -1.98 20.60 7.34
C LEU A 24 -0.90 19.62 7.80
N SER A 25 -1.12 18.93 8.92
CA SER A 25 -0.21 17.91 9.42
C SER A 25 -0.01 16.76 8.43
N ILE A 26 -1.06 16.24 7.78
CA ILE A 26 -0.94 15.14 6.82
C ILE A 26 -0.18 15.61 5.57
N LEU A 27 -0.48 16.82 5.08
CA LEU A 27 0.20 17.40 3.92
C LEU A 27 1.71 17.56 4.18
N LEU A 28 2.09 18.11 5.33
CA LEU A 28 3.49 18.27 5.73
C LEU A 28 4.23 16.93 5.83
N ILE A 29 3.59 15.89 6.38
CA ILE A 29 4.21 14.57 6.48
C ILE A 29 4.43 13.97 5.09
N VAL A 30 3.45 14.03 4.20
CA VAL A 30 3.58 13.52 2.83
C VAL A 30 4.68 14.26 2.07
N PHE A 31 4.77 15.58 2.24
CA PHE A 31 5.86 16.38 1.68
C PHE A 31 7.22 15.95 2.24
N CYS A 32 7.35 15.82 3.55
CA CYS A 32 8.58 15.40 4.23
C CYS A 32 9.06 14.01 3.75
N ILE A 33 8.15 13.04 3.64
CA ILE A 33 8.44 11.69 3.13
C ILE A 33 8.92 11.76 1.67
N SER A 34 8.26 12.58 0.84
CA SER A 34 8.62 12.75 -0.57
C SER A 34 10.02 13.36 -0.74
N VAL A 35 10.35 14.38 0.06
CA VAL A 35 11.68 15.01 0.08
C VAL A 35 12.73 14.03 0.59
N GLY A 36 12.50 13.34 1.70
CA GLY A 36 13.44 12.36 2.25
C GLY A 36 13.77 11.24 1.25
N LEU A 37 12.77 10.76 0.52
CA LEU A 37 12.96 9.73 -0.50
C LEU A 37 13.70 10.24 -1.75
N PHE A 38 13.43 11.47 -2.17
CA PHE A 38 14.19 12.13 -3.25
C PHE A 38 15.67 12.26 -2.88
N LEU A 39 15.98 12.69 -1.64
CA LEU A 39 17.36 12.75 -1.16
C LEU A 39 18.01 11.36 -1.05
N PHE A 40 17.25 10.35 -0.59
CA PHE A 40 17.76 8.98 -0.44
C PHE A 40 18.28 8.38 -1.77
N THR A 41 17.76 8.85 -2.88
CA THR A 41 18.07 8.33 -4.22
C THR A 41 18.81 9.31 -5.11
N TYR A 42 19.27 10.39 -4.51
CA TYR A 42 20.06 11.40 -5.16
C TYR A 42 21.36 10.76 -5.70
N GLN A 43 21.75 11.13 -6.93
CA GLN A 43 22.94 10.64 -7.63
C GLN A 43 23.00 9.15 -8.01
N SER A 44 21.95 8.35 -7.75
CA SER A 44 21.97 6.90 -8.03
C SER A 44 21.34 6.47 -9.36
N THR A 45 20.86 7.37 -10.24
CA THR A 45 20.02 6.96 -11.39
C THR A 45 20.41 7.60 -12.74
N GLN A 46 20.46 6.77 -13.79
CA GLN A 46 20.34 7.17 -15.21
C GLN A 46 18.90 7.68 -15.44
N PHE A 47 18.73 8.95 -15.79
CA PHE A 47 17.41 9.55 -15.96
C PHE A 47 16.89 9.32 -17.39
N ASP A 48 15.77 8.62 -17.50
CA ASP A 48 15.00 8.49 -18.74
C ASP A 48 13.66 9.23 -18.61
N GLY A 49 13.40 10.19 -19.52
CA GLY A 49 12.22 11.04 -19.47
C GLY A 49 10.91 10.32 -19.80
N ILE A 50 10.97 9.34 -20.72
CA ILE A 50 9.79 8.56 -21.13
C ILE A 50 9.34 7.66 -19.98
N GLY A 51 10.28 6.93 -19.38
CA GLY A 51 10.06 6.13 -18.17
C GLY A 51 9.57 6.97 -17.00
N PHE A 52 10.07 8.19 -16.84
CA PHE A 52 9.57 9.10 -15.81
C PHE A 52 8.08 9.42 -15.97
N ILE A 53 7.62 9.79 -17.18
CA ILE A 53 6.21 10.10 -17.45
C ILE A 53 5.33 8.86 -17.28
N LEU A 54 5.77 7.70 -17.77
CA LEU A 54 5.06 6.42 -17.61
C LEU A 54 4.88 6.05 -16.14
N VAL A 55 5.91 6.20 -15.31
CA VAL A 55 5.81 5.89 -13.87
C VAL A 55 4.94 6.92 -13.14
N LEU A 56 4.96 8.19 -13.56
CA LEU A 56 4.09 9.22 -13.00
C LEU A 56 2.61 8.94 -13.30
N SER A 57 2.27 8.58 -14.54
CA SER A 57 0.90 8.21 -14.92
C SER A 57 0.44 6.93 -14.21
N ALA A 58 1.30 5.91 -14.13
CA ALA A 58 1.03 4.69 -13.38
C ALA A 58 0.77 4.97 -11.88
N SER A 59 1.49 5.92 -11.29
CA SER A 59 1.30 6.34 -9.89
C SER A 59 -0.04 7.04 -9.69
N ALA A 60 -0.47 7.87 -10.64
CA ALA A 60 -1.77 8.52 -10.61
C ALA A 60 -2.92 7.49 -10.70
N VAL A 61 -2.86 6.55 -11.64
CA VAL A 61 -3.85 5.47 -11.79
C VAL A 61 -3.88 4.56 -10.55
N SER A 62 -2.72 4.26 -9.97
CA SER A 62 -2.61 3.52 -8.70
C SER A 62 -3.31 4.27 -7.55
N GLY A 63 -3.17 5.59 -7.48
CA GLY A 63 -3.88 6.43 -6.52
C GLY A 63 -5.40 6.34 -6.66
N ILE A 64 -5.91 6.37 -7.90
CA ILE A 64 -7.34 6.16 -8.19
C ILE A 64 -7.77 4.76 -7.74
N ARG A 65 -7.01 3.71 -8.09
CA ARG A 65 -7.33 2.32 -7.75
C ARG A 65 -7.49 2.14 -6.24
N TRP A 66 -6.52 2.61 -5.45
CA TRP A 66 -6.56 2.40 -4.01
C TRP A 66 -7.64 3.24 -3.31
N THR A 67 -7.93 4.44 -3.80
CA THR A 67 -9.02 5.26 -3.26
C THR A 67 -10.40 4.71 -3.63
N ALA A 68 -10.56 4.17 -4.84
CA ALA A 68 -11.75 3.43 -5.24
C ALA A 68 -11.93 2.14 -4.43
N ALA A 69 -10.85 1.37 -4.22
CA ALA A 69 -10.87 0.17 -3.38
C ALA A 69 -11.31 0.50 -1.95
N GLN A 70 -10.75 1.56 -1.35
CA GLN A 70 -11.19 2.04 -0.03
C GLN A 70 -12.68 2.41 -0.03
N LYS A 71 -13.15 3.14 -1.04
CA LYS A 71 -14.56 3.54 -1.14
C LYS A 71 -15.50 2.34 -1.29
N LEU A 72 -15.06 1.30 -2.00
CA LEU A 72 -15.81 0.07 -2.21
C LEU A 72 -15.92 -0.76 -0.91
N THR A 73 -14.79 -0.98 -0.23
CA THR A 73 -14.73 -1.83 0.97
C THR A 73 -15.33 -1.17 2.21
N GLN A 74 -15.24 0.17 2.32
CA GLN A 74 -15.77 0.90 3.48
C GLN A 74 -17.26 1.25 3.37
N LYS A 75 -17.87 1.13 2.18
CA LYS A 75 -19.32 1.34 2.03
C LYS A 75 -20.07 0.09 2.50
N SER A 76 -20.79 0.23 3.62
CA SER A 76 -21.64 -0.82 4.21
C SER A 76 -22.65 -1.45 3.25
N LYS A 77 -23.09 -0.70 2.23
CA LYS A 77 -24.06 -1.14 1.22
C LYS A 77 -23.58 -2.35 0.41
N PHE A 78 -22.28 -2.54 0.23
CA PHE A 78 -21.76 -3.61 -0.63
C PHE A 78 -21.46 -4.91 0.13
N GLY A 79 -21.35 -4.90 1.45
CA GLY A 79 -21.11 -6.13 2.23
C GLY A 79 -19.73 -6.76 2.05
N LEU A 80 -18.83 -6.17 1.27
CA LEU A 80 -17.44 -6.63 1.05
C LEU A 80 -16.52 -6.30 2.24
N GLY A 81 -16.86 -6.78 3.43
CA GLY A 81 -16.01 -6.62 4.62
C GLY A 81 -14.81 -7.58 4.63
N ASN A 82 -14.92 -8.71 3.91
CA ASN A 82 -13.88 -9.72 3.85
C ASN A 82 -12.89 -9.42 2.69
N PRO A 83 -11.57 -9.34 2.95
CA PRO A 83 -10.57 -9.10 1.91
C PRO A 83 -10.60 -10.15 0.79
N VAL A 84 -10.92 -11.40 1.09
CA VAL A 84 -10.95 -12.48 0.10
C VAL A 84 -12.08 -12.27 -0.91
N ASP A 85 -13.24 -11.77 -0.49
CA ASP A 85 -14.37 -11.49 -1.36
C ASP A 85 -14.04 -10.36 -2.35
N VAL A 86 -13.31 -9.33 -1.87
CA VAL A 86 -12.82 -8.25 -2.72
C VAL A 86 -11.89 -8.79 -3.79
N ILE A 87 -10.94 -9.64 -3.40
CA ILE A 87 -9.98 -10.27 -4.33
C ILE A 87 -10.72 -11.13 -5.36
N TYR A 88 -11.64 -11.98 -4.91
CA TYR A 88 -12.44 -12.84 -5.78
C TYR A 88 -13.16 -12.06 -6.89
N HIS A 89 -13.70 -10.88 -6.57
CA HIS A 89 -14.39 -10.05 -7.56
C HIS A 89 -13.47 -9.17 -8.41
N THR A 90 -12.27 -8.82 -7.94
CA THR A 90 -11.37 -7.88 -8.62
C THR A 90 -10.30 -8.57 -9.47
N GLN A 91 -9.76 -9.71 -9.03
CA GLN A 91 -8.68 -10.41 -9.72
C GLN A 91 -9.02 -10.88 -11.14
N PRO A 92 -10.22 -11.42 -11.43
CA PRO A 92 -10.54 -11.85 -12.80
C PRO A 92 -10.43 -10.73 -13.83
N TRP A 93 -10.82 -9.50 -13.46
CA TRP A 93 -10.71 -8.33 -14.33
C TRP A 93 -9.26 -7.88 -14.52
N MET A 94 -8.43 -8.00 -13.49
CA MET A 94 -6.99 -7.75 -13.59
C MET A 94 -6.30 -8.78 -14.50
N ALA A 95 -6.65 -10.06 -14.35
CA ALA A 95 -6.12 -11.13 -15.21
C ALA A 95 -6.56 -10.95 -16.67
N LEU A 96 -7.85 -10.64 -16.91
CA LEU A 96 -8.39 -10.42 -18.26
C LEU A 96 -7.69 -9.28 -19.00
N THR A 97 -7.23 -8.26 -18.29
CA THR A 97 -6.55 -7.10 -18.89
C THR A 97 -5.04 -7.31 -19.04
N LEU A 98 -4.39 -7.96 -18.07
CA LEU A 98 -2.94 -8.19 -18.09
C LEU A 98 -2.54 -9.35 -19.00
N LEU A 99 -3.34 -10.41 -19.10
CA LEU A 99 -2.98 -11.63 -19.84
C LEU A 99 -2.84 -11.40 -21.36
N PRO A 100 -3.71 -10.65 -22.05
CA PRO A 100 -3.49 -10.29 -23.45
C PRO A 100 -2.23 -9.42 -23.64
N LEU A 101 -1.97 -8.53 -22.68
CA LEU A 101 -0.81 -7.63 -22.73
C LEU A 101 0.50 -8.41 -22.54
N SER A 102 0.53 -9.37 -21.61
CA SER A 102 1.69 -10.25 -21.41
C SER A 102 1.94 -11.12 -22.63
N PHE A 103 0.89 -11.63 -23.26
CA PHE A 103 1.06 -12.35 -24.54
C PHE A 103 1.61 -11.47 -25.65
N TYR A 104 1.18 -10.21 -25.76
CA TYR A 104 1.70 -9.33 -26.79
C TYR A 104 3.21 -9.04 -26.63
N PHE A 105 3.68 -8.84 -25.40
CA PHE A 105 5.09 -8.49 -25.15
C PHE A 105 6.02 -9.70 -25.02
N GLU A 106 5.59 -10.78 -24.37
CA GLU A 106 6.50 -11.83 -23.87
C GLU A 106 6.33 -13.20 -24.57
N ILE A 107 5.36 -13.36 -25.49
CA ILE A 107 5.08 -14.67 -26.13
C ILE A 107 6.31 -15.27 -26.81
N MET A 108 7.12 -14.47 -27.50
CA MET A 108 8.27 -14.97 -28.26
C MET A 108 9.38 -15.49 -27.34
N GLU A 109 9.62 -14.80 -26.23
CA GLU A 109 10.58 -15.22 -25.20
C GLU A 109 10.07 -16.48 -24.46
N LEU A 110 8.76 -16.55 -24.22
CA LEU A 110 8.13 -17.71 -23.57
C LEU A 110 8.24 -18.98 -24.43
N LEU A 111 7.97 -18.89 -25.73
CA LEU A 111 8.00 -20.03 -26.66
C LEU A 111 9.42 -20.52 -26.97
N THR A 112 10.40 -19.63 -26.90
CA THR A 112 11.82 -19.97 -27.15
C THR A 112 12.55 -20.42 -25.88
N SER A 113 11.96 -20.22 -24.70
CA SER A 113 12.58 -20.54 -23.42
C SER A 113 12.84 -22.04 -23.24
N PRO A 114 14.10 -22.46 -23.00
CA PRO A 114 14.48 -23.85 -22.80
C PRO A 114 14.05 -24.42 -21.44
N LEU A 115 13.46 -23.60 -20.56
CA LEU A 115 13.08 -23.96 -19.20
C LEU A 115 11.62 -24.38 -19.06
N LEU A 116 10.75 -23.97 -20.00
CA LEU A 116 9.31 -24.25 -19.98
C LEU A 116 8.88 -25.17 -21.13
N PHE A 117 8.87 -24.67 -22.37
CA PHE A 117 8.24 -25.36 -23.50
C PHE A 117 9.18 -26.27 -24.30
N ARG A 118 10.50 -26.12 -24.18
CA ARG A 118 11.51 -26.94 -24.89
C ARG A 118 12.32 -27.86 -23.96
N THR A 119 11.82 -28.14 -22.76
CA THR A 119 12.57 -28.92 -21.76
C THR A 119 12.34 -30.42 -21.97
N GLN A 120 13.41 -31.17 -22.26
CA GLN A 120 13.39 -32.64 -22.36
C GLN A 120 13.60 -33.35 -21.00
N VAL A 121 13.92 -32.58 -19.95
CA VAL A 121 14.24 -33.07 -18.60
C VAL A 121 13.19 -32.55 -17.61
N TYR A 122 12.56 -33.46 -16.86
CA TYR A 122 11.47 -33.11 -15.95
C TYR A 122 11.92 -32.33 -14.69
N LEU A 123 13.14 -32.59 -14.19
CA LEU A 123 13.60 -32.02 -12.91
C LEU A 123 13.72 -30.48 -12.91
N PRO A 124 14.32 -29.83 -13.93
CA PRO A 124 14.37 -28.36 -14.02
C PRO A 124 12.98 -27.71 -14.21
N LEU A 125 12.07 -28.39 -14.93
CA LEU A 125 10.71 -27.94 -15.13
C LEU A 125 9.95 -27.90 -13.79
N PHE A 126 9.99 -28.98 -13.00
CA PHE A 126 9.36 -29.03 -11.68
C PHE A 126 9.93 -27.98 -10.71
N ARG A 127 11.25 -27.73 -10.74
CA ARG A 127 11.87 -26.68 -9.93
C ARG A 127 11.36 -25.29 -10.32
N THR A 128 11.27 -25.01 -11.61
CA THR A 128 10.80 -23.72 -12.13
C THR A 128 9.33 -23.49 -11.80
N LEU A 129 8.48 -24.51 -12.03
CA LEU A 129 7.07 -24.47 -11.64
C LEU A 129 6.90 -24.32 -10.12
N GLY A 130 7.71 -25.02 -9.31
CA GLY A 130 7.68 -24.90 -7.86
C GLY A 130 8.03 -23.48 -7.38
N LEU A 131 9.07 -22.87 -7.96
CA LEU A 131 9.44 -21.47 -7.66
C LEU A 131 8.34 -20.49 -8.10
N PHE A 132 7.75 -20.72 -9.27
CA PHE A 132 6.64 -19.91 -9.78
C PHE A 132 5.42 -19.99 -8.83
N MET A 133 5.02 -21.19 -8.43
CA MET A 133 3.90 -21.39 -7.50
C MET A 133 4.17 -20.78 -6.12
N CYS A 134 5.41 -20.89 -5.62
CA CYS A 134 5.81 -20.25 -4.37
C CYS A 134 5.71 -18.71 -4.47
N GLY A 135 6.23 -18.13 -5.55
CA GLY A 135 6.12 -16.69 -5.82
C GLY A 135 4.66 -16.23 -5.95
N ALA A 136 3.82 -17.00 -6.63
CA ALA A 136 2.39 -16.72 -6.77
C ALA A 136 1.66 -16.74 -5.42
N LEU A 137 1.98 -17.71 -4.55
CA LEU A 137 1.40 -17.80 -3.20
C LEU A 137 1.82 -16.59 -2.34
N LEU A 138 3.10 -16.18 -2.41
CA LEU A 138 3.59 -15.00 -1.70
C LEU A 138 2.94 -13.71 -2.21
N ALA A 139 2.76 -13.58 -3.54
CA ALA A 139 2.08 -12.44 -4.15
C ALA A 139 0.61 -12.36 -3.71
N PHE A 140 -0.10 -13.49 -3.71
CA PHE A 140 -1.47 -13.57 -3.21
C PHE A 140 -1.58 -13.20 -1.73
N GLY A 141 -0.66 -13.70 -0.89
CA GLY A 141 -0.60 -13.35 0.53
C GLY A 141 -0.35 -11.86 0.78
N LEU A 142 0.56 -11.25 0.00
CA LEU A 142 0.79 -9.82 0.02
C LEU A 142 -0.46 -9.03 -0.36
N GLU A 143 -1.14 -9.41 -1.44
CA GLU A 143 -2.37 -8.74 -1.88
C GLU A 143 -3.50 -8.84 -0.85
N CYS A 144 -3.68 -10.02 -0.23
CA CYS A 144 -4.58 -10.21 0.89
C CYS A 144 -4.28 -9.24 2.04
N SER A 145 -3.00 -9.07 2.38
CA SER A 145 -2.56 -8.14 3.42
C SER A 145 -2.88 -6.68 3.05
N GLU A 146 -2.62 -6.28 1.81
CA GLU A 146 -2.86 -4.91 1.35
C GLU A 146 -4.36 -4.55 1.39
N ILE A 147 -5.22 -5.44 0.91
CA ILE A 147 -6.68 -5.23 0.94
C ILE A 147 -7.18 -5.28 2.38
N PHE A 148 -6.66 -6.16 3.23
CA PHE A 148 -7.01 -6.20 4.64
C PHE A 148 -6.74 -4.87 5.36
N VAL A 149 -5.60 -4.24 5.08
CA VAL A 149 -5.25 -2.90 5.59
C VAL A 149 -6.23 -1.85 5.07
N VAL A 150 -6.63 -1.91 3.80
CA VAL A 150 -7.60 -0.97 3.22
C VAL A 150 -8.99 -1.14 3.85
N CYS A 151 -9.45 -2.37 4.08
CA CYS A 151 -10.74 -2.65 4.72
C CYS A 151 -10.81 -2.09 6.14
N HIS A 152 -9.73 -2.23 6.93
CA HIS A 152 -9.72 -1.87 8.35
C HIS A 152 -9.19 -0.48 8.66
N ALA A 153 -8.39 0.12 7.77
CA ALA A 153 -7.76 1.41 7.97
C ALA A 153 -8.12 2.40 6.85
N SER A 154 -7.19 2.70 5.93
CA SER A 154 -7.42 3.60 4.80
C SER A 154 -6.39 3.37 3.70
N SER A 155 -6.69 3.81 2.49
CA SER A 155 -5.74 3.79 1.36
C SER A 155 -4.48 4.60 1.66
N LEU A 156 -4.59 5.71 2.42
CA LEU A 156 -3.43 6.48 2.87
C LEU A 156 -2.51 5.67 3.79
N THR A 157 -3.07 4.87 4.70
CA THR A 157 -2.27 3.99 5.58
C THR A 157 -1.50 2.98 4.78
N LEU A 158 -2.17 2.38 3.79
CA LEU A 158 -1.55 1.42 2.89
C LEU A 158 -0.41 2.07 2.10
N ALA A 159 -0.61 3.28 1.56
CA ALA A 159 0.43 4.00 0.84
C ALA A 159 1.68 4.25 1.69
N ILE A 160 1.50 4.61 2.97
CA ILE A 160 2.62 4.83 3.90
C ILE A 160 3.32 3.52 4.26
N ALA A 161 2.56 2.44 4.49
CA ALA A 161 3.13 1.10 4.69
C ALA A 161 3.90 0.62 3.45
N GLY A 162 3.41 0.94 2.25
CA GLY A 162 4.09 0.69 0.97
C GLY A 162 5.43 1.42 0.87
N ILE A 163 5.49 2.71 1.23
CA ILE A 163 6.75 3.46 1.28
C ILE A 163 7.71 2.87 2.30
N PHE A 164 7.22 2.49 3.48
CA PHE A 164 8.06 1.84 4.49
C PHE A 164 8.67 0.52 3.97
N LYS A 165 7.87 -0.30 3.29
CA LYS A 165 8.34 -1.52 2.61
C LYS A 165 9.38 -1.18 1.53
N GLU A 166 9.13 -0.18 0.68
CA GLU A 166 10.08 0.25 -0.36
C GLU A 166 11.42 0.68 0.26
N VAL A 167 11.40 1.47 1.34
CA VAL A 167 12.61 1.90 2.05
C VAL A 167 13.42 0.71 2.58
N ILE A 168 12.77 -0.27 3.21
CA ILE A 168 13.45 -1.50 3.68
C ILE A 168 14.08 -2.25 2.51
N THR A 169 13.33 -2.44 1.41
CA THR A 169 13.85 -3.18 0.25
C THR A 169 15.05 -2.50 -0.38
N LEU A 170 15.06 -1.17 -0.46
CA LEU A 170 16.17 -0.41 -1.02
C LEU A 170 17.38 -0.42 -0.08
N TYR A 171 17.16 -0.30 1.22
CA TYR A 171 18.23 -0.42 2.21
C TYR A 171 18.89 -1.80 2.16
N LEU A 172 18.10 -2.87 2.15
CA LEU A 172 18.60 -4.23 2.04
C LEU A 172 19.35 -4.45 0.72
N ALA A 173 18.82 -3.97 -0.40
CA ALA A 173 19.49 -4.05 -1.69
C ALA A 173 20.86 -3.35 -1.67
N ALA A 174 20.92 -2.13 -1.14
CA ALA A 174 22.17 -1.38 -1.01
C ALA A 174 23.18 -2.09 -0.08
N ALA A 175 22.71 -2.65 1.04
CA ALA A 175 23.55 -3.37 2.00
C ALA A 175 24.11 -4.67 1.43
N ILE A 176 23.31 -5.42 0.67
CA ILE A 176 23.72 -6.69 0.05
C ILE A 176 24.65 -6.44 -1.15
N ASN A 177 24.37 -5.43 -1.97
CA ASN A 177 25.19 -5.10 -3.15
C ASN A 177 26.50 -4.40 -2.80
N GLY A 178 26.68 -3.94 -1.56
CA GLY A 178 27.89 -3.24 -1.13
C GLY A 178 28.02 -1.83 -1.74
N ASP A 179 26.91 -1.21 -2.12
CA ASP A 179 26.92 0.12 -2.75
C ASP A 179 27.43 1.19 -1.78
N VAL A 180 28.31 2.08 -2.29
CA VAL A 180 28.90 3.17 -1.50
C VAL A 180 27.83 4.21 -1.20
N SER A 181 27.18 4.08 -0.04
CA SER A 181 26.14 5.02 0.39
C SER A 181 26.72 6.41 0.72
N ASN A 182 26.43 7.38 -0.16
CA ASN A 182 26.75 8.79 0.05
C ASN A 182 26.09 9.29 1.36
N PRO A 183 26.73 10.16 2.17
CA PRO A 183 26.09 10.81 3.33
C PRO A 183 24.72 11.43 3.01
N VAL A 184 24.50 11.97 1.81
CA VAL A 184 23.19 12.51 1.39
C VAL A 184 22.09 11.45 1.44
N ASN A 185 22.39 10.23 0.98
CA ASN A 185 21.44 9.13 0.96
C ASN A 185 21.09 8.70 2.38
N LYS A 186 22.09 8.63 3.27
CA LYS A 186 21.86 8.33 4.70
C LYS A 186 20.97 9.37 5.37
N VAL A 187 21.16 10.66 5.08
CA VAL A 187 20.29 11.73 5.58
C VAL A 187 18.87 11.59 5.04
N GLY A 188 18.71 11.33 3.74
CA GLY A 188 17.40 11.08 3.13
C GLY A 188 16.63 9.93 3.80
N LEU A 189 17.34 8.84 4.11
CA LEU A 189 16.78 7.69 4.83
C LEU A 189 16.26 8.08 6.22
N ILE A 190 17.04 8.83 7.00
CA ILE A 190 16.66 9.29 8.34
C ILE A 190 15.41 10.18 8.28
N ILE A 191 15.36 11.12 7.33
CA ILE A 191 14.21 12.02 7.15
C ILE A 191 12.96 11.19 6.80
N CYS A 192 13.08 10.22 5.89
CA CYS A 192 11.97 9.38 5.48
C CYS A 192 11.41 8.56 6.65
N LEU A 193 12.28 7.87 7.40
CA LEU A 193 11.90 7.08 8.57
C LEU A 193 11.24 7.94 9.64
N THR A 194 11.80 9.12 9.91
CA THR A 194 11.24 10.07 10.88
C THR A 194 9.83 10.53 10.47
N GLY A 195 9.62 10.87 9.18
CA GLY A 195 8.31 11.26 8.66
C GLY A 195 7.26 10.14 8.82
N ILE A 196 7.63 8.89 8.53
CA ILE A 196 6.76 7.72 8.71
C ILE A 196 6.41 7.51 10.19
N SER A 197 7.41 7.56 11.08
CA SER A 197 7.20 7.39 12.53
C SER A 197 6.27 8.47 13.10
N ILE A 198 6.43 9.73 12.69
CA ILE A 198 5.56 10.83 13.11
C ILE A 198 4.11 10.59 12.64
N HIS A 199 3.91 10.14 11.40
CA HIS A 199 2.57 9.83 10.91
C HIS A 199 1.88 8.74 11.74
N ILE A 200 2.59 7.63 11.97
CA ILE A 200 2.06 6.49 12.72
C ILE A 200 1.74 6.92 14.16
N GLY A 201 2.64 7.68 14.80
CA GLY A 201 2.46 8.21 16.14
C GLY A 201 1.23 9.13 16.25
N LEU A 202 1.10 10.10 15.35
CA LEU A 202 -0.05 11.02 15.32
C LEU A 202 -1.38 10.29 15.08
N LYS A 203 -1.37 9.32 14.17
CA LYS A 203 -2.55 8.48 13.90
C LYS A 203 -2.94 7.65 15.11
N PHE A 204 -1.96 7.06 15.78
CA PHE A 204 -2.17 6.26 17.00
C PHE A 204 -2.75 7.12 18.13
N ILE A 205 -2.16 8.29 18.41
CA ILE A 205 -2.64 9.22 19.44
C ILE A 205 -4.08 9.66 19.16
N LYS A 206 -4.40 10.01 17.91
CA LYS A 206 -5.75 10.44 17.51
C LYS A 206 -6.77 9.32 17.69
N SER A 207 -6.44 8.09 17.26
CA SER A 207 -7.28 6.90 17.44
C SER A 207 -7.50 6.58 18.92
N PHE A 208 -6.44 6.66 19.73
CA PHE A 208 -6.50 6.43 21.16
C PHE A 208 -7.37 7.45 21.89
N SER A 209 -7.21 8.74 21.57
CA SER A 209 -8.03 9.82 22.13
C SER A 209 -9.51 9.63 21.80
N TYR A 210 -9.85 9.25 20.56
CA TYR A 210 -11.21 8.95 20.15
C TYR A 210 -11.80 7.75 20.93
N ARG A 211 -11.04 6.66 21.06
CA ARG A 211 -11.47 5.48 21.81
C ARG A 211 -11.71 5.80 23.28
N ARG A 212 -10.87 6.65 23.88
CA ARG A 212 -11.02 7.11 25.28
C ARG A 212 -12.28 7.97 25.47
N HIS A 213 -12.57 8.90 24.56
CA HIS A 213 -13.81 9.67 24.60
C HIS A 213 -15.04 8.78 24.44
N ARG A 214 -15.02 7.83 23.49
CA ARG A 214 -16.13 6.88 23.28
C ARG A 214 -16.39 5.99 24.50
N LEU A 215 -15.34 5.53 25.17
CA LEU A 215 -15.45 4.77 26.42
C LEU A 215 -16.06 5.60 27.56
N ARG A 216 -15.68 6.88 27.69
CA ARG A 216 -16.30 7.79 28.65
C ARG A 216 -17.78 8.02 28.35
N PHE A 217 -18.15 8.21 27.08
CA PHE A 217 -19.55 8.31 26.66
C PHE A 217 -20.34 7.03 26.94
N LEU A 218 -19.78 5.85 26.66
CA LEU A 218 -20.44 4.57 26.96
C LEU A 218 -20.60 4.34 28.48
N HIS A 219 -19.60 4.70 29.29
CA HIS A 219 -19.71 4.65 30.75
C HIS A 219 -20.79 5.61 31.26
N ALA A 220 -20.84 6.85 30.75
CA ALA A 220 -21.87 7.83 31.11
C ALA A 220 -23.27 7.38 30.70
N TYR A 221 -23.42 6.82 29.49
CA TYR A 221 -24.68 6.30 28.98
C TYR A 221 -25.16 5.06 29.76
N ARG A 222 -24.22 4.18 30.17
CA ARG A 222 -24.52 3.03 31.02
C ARG A 222 -24.97 3.45 32.42
N TRP A 223 -24.34 4.48 32.99
CA TRP A 223 -24.72 5.06 34.29
C TRP A 223 -26.12 5.68 34.27
N HIS A 224 -26.46 6.43 33.21
CA HIS A 224 -27.79 7.03 33.04
C HIS A 224 -28.90 5.98 32.88
N ARG A 225 -28.59 4.84 32.26
CA ARG A 225 -29.53 3.72 32.12
C ARG A 225 -29.73 2.97 33.43
N THR A 226 -28.70 2.85 34.28
CA THR A 226 -28.82 2.22 35.60
C THR A 226 -29.55 3.11 36.60
N SER A 227 -29.37 4.43 36.57
CA SER A 227 -30.09 5.34 37.49
C SER A 227 -31.59 5.44 37.19
N SER A 228 -31.99 5.38 35.91
CA SER A 228 -33.40 5.37 35.49
C SER A 228 -34.18 4.12 35.93
N VAL A 229 -33.50 3.01 36.29
CA VAL A 229 -34.15 1.78 36.76
C VAL A 229 -34.50 1.85 38.25
N TYR A 230 -33.88 2.75 39.02
CA TYR A 230 -34.14 2.95 40.45
C TYR A 230 -35.12 4.10 40.76
N GLU A 231 -35.54 4.88 39.75
CA GLU A 231 -36.53 5.97 39.87
C GLU A 231 -37.93 5.56 39.35
N LYS A 232 -38.42 4.38 39.73
CA LYS A 232 -39.86 4.12 39.66
C LYS A 232 -40.48 4.45 41.03
N PRO A 233 -41.20 5.58 41.17
CA PRO A 233 -42.01 5.80 42.36
C PRO A 233 -43.14 4.77 42.38
N TRP A 234 -43.39 4.24 43.57
CA TRP A 234 -44.50 3.36 43.91
C TRP A 234 -45.85 3.94 43.49
#